data_AF-A0A6G0SE49-F1
#
_entry.id   AF-A0A6G0SE49-F1
#
_cell.length_a   1.000
_cell.length_b   1.000
_cell.length_c   1.000
_cell.angle_alpha   90.00
_cell.angle_beta   90.00
_cell.angle_gamma   90.00
#
_symmetry.space_group_name_H-M   'P 1'
#
loop_
_entity.id
_entity.type
_entity.pdbx_description
1 polymer ?
#
loop_
_entity_poly.entity_id
_entity_poly.type
_entity_poly.pdbx_seq_one_letter_code
_entity_poly.pdbx_strand_id
1 'polypeptide(L)' 'MHAPRGSMSEDTIVVEGYSDADFAGDREDRKSVSGGVLMVCGMVVGWICKKQSSVALSTMEAEFVAASQVTAEMLGASSC' A
#
# COMPACT_ATOMS: atom_id res chain seq x y z
N MET A 1 4.09 25.23 17.94
CA MET A 1 5.12 24.48 18.70
C MET A 1 5.74 23.44 17.78
N HIS A 2 7.01 23.57 17.43
CA HIS A 2 7.75 22.52 16.72
C HIS A 2 8.46 21.70 17.81
N ALA A 3 8.03 20.46 18.03
CA ALA A 3 8.66 19.59 19.02
C ALA A 3 10.11 19.28 18.58
N PRO A 4 11.10 19.32 19.48
CA PRO A 4 12.46 18.96 19.14
C PRO A 4 12.51 17.45 18.86
N ARG A 5 13.00 17.08 17.66
CA ARG A 5 13.34 15.69 17.35
C ARG A 5 14.50 15.29 18.26
N GLY A 6 14.17 14.51 19.29
CA GLY A 6 15.15 13.96 20.22
C GLY A 6 16.24 13.20 19.46
N SER A 7 17.47 13.39 19.89
CA SER A 7 18.62 12.60 19.46
C SER A 7 18.40 11.13 19.81
N MET A 8 18.09 10.29 18.82
CA MET A 8 18.09 8.84 18.96
C MET A 8 19.31 8.30 18.21
N SER A 9 20.33 7.89 18.94
CA SER A 9 21.39 7.03 18.42
C SER A 9 20.95 5.58 18.58
N GLU A 10 20.18 5.08 17.62
CA GLU A 10 19.83 3.67 17.42
C GLU A 10 19.70 3.44 15.91
N ASP A 11 20.30 2.37 15.38
CA ASP A 11 20.12 1.92 13.98
C ASP A 11 18.68 1.40 13.78
N THR A 12 17.69 2.27 13.95
CA THR A 12 16.28 1.93 13.80
C THR A 12 15.94 1.95 12.31
N ILE A 13 15.74 0.76 11.76
CA ILE A 13 15.22 0.60 10.41
C ILE A 13 13.72 0.93 10.44
N VAL A 14 13.36 2.08 9.86
CA VAL A 14 11.97 2.50 9.70
C VAL A 14 11.41 1.88 8.42
N VAL A 15 10.31 1.14 8.54
CA VAL A 15 9.59 0.54 7.40
C VAL A 15 8.20 1.15 7.34
N GLU A 16 7.88 1.77 6.20
CA GLU A 16 6.62 2.46 5.95
C GLU A 16 5.97 1.89 4.69
N GLY A 17 4.65 1.67 4.75
CA GLY A 17 3.87 1.18 3.63
C GLY A 17 2.70 2.10 3.34
N TYR A 18 2.50 2.42 2.06
CA TYR A 18 1.34 3.18 1.61
C TYR A 18 0.55 2.34 0.61
N SER A 19 -0.77 2.46 0.65
CA SER A 19 -1.71 1.83 -0.27
C SER A 19 -2.70 2.86 -0.79
N ASP A 20 -3.17 2.65 -2.02
CA ASP A 20 -4.18 3.46 -2.69
C ASP A 20 -4.99 2.58 -3.64
N ALA A 21 -6.22 2.94 -3.96
CA ALA A 21 -7.01 2.22 -4.94
C ALA A 21 -7.72 3.15 -5.93
N ASP A 22 -7.53 2.89 -7.23
CA ASP A 22 -8.34 3.51 -8.27
C ASP A 22 -9.64 2.74 -8.44
N PHE A 23 -10.76 3.32 -8.00
CA PHE A 23 -12.07 2.68 -8.00
C PHE A 23 -12.70 2.61 -9.38
N ALA A 24 -12.99 1.39 -9.83
CA ALA A 24 -13.67 1.12 -11.10
C ALA A 24 -13.04 1.82 -12.32
N GLY A 25 -11.71 1.97 -12.29
CA GLY A 25 -10.93 2.60 -13.36
C GLY A 25 -10.95 1.79 -14.67
N ASP A 26 -11.15 0.47 -14.59
CA ASP A 26 -11.28 -0.38 -15.78
C ASP A 26 -12.67 -0.20 -16.44
N ARG A 27 -12.69 0.04 -17.75
CA ARG A 27 -13.93 0.28 -18.51
C ARG A 27 -14.64 -0.99 -18.94
N GLU A 28 -13.93 -2.11 -19.06
CA GLU A 28 -14.50 -3.38 -19.51
C GLU A 28 -15.10 -4.15 -18.34
N ASP A 29 -14.36 -4.30 -17.24
CA ASP A 29 -14.80 -5.12 -16.10
C ASP A 29 -15.09 -4.33 -14.83
N ARG A 30 -14.91 -3.00 -14.84
CA ARG A 30 -15.17 -2.11 -13.69
C ARG A 30 -14.39 -2.49 -12.44
N LYS A 31 -13.31 -3.27 -12.57
CA LYS A 31 -12.46 -3.62 -11.44
C LYS A 31 -11.57 -2.44 -11.07
N SER A 32 -11.30 -2.37 -9.78
CA SER A 32 -10.39 -1.37 -9.23
C SER A 32 -8.93 -1.80 -9.41
N VAL A 33 -8.03 -0.85 -9.38
CA VAL A 33 -6.58 -1.09 -9.39
C VAL A 33 -6.02 -0.74 -8.03
N SER A 34 -5.41 -1.70 -7.36
CA SER A 34 -4.69 -1.50 -6.10
C SER A 34 -3.26 -1.06 -6.38
N GLY A 35 -2.85 0.04 -5.78
CA GLY A 35 -1.49 0.54 -5.75
C GLY A 35 -0.90 0.51 -4.36
N GLY A 36 0.41 0.40 -4.26
CA GLY A 36 1.12 0.63 -3.01
C GLY A 36 2.62 0.73 -3.15
N VAL A 37 3.27 1.27 -2.13
CA VAL A 37 4.72 1.49 -2.09
C VAL A 37 5.26 1.12 -0.72
N LEU A 38 6.40 0.44 -0.71
CA LEU A 38 7.18 0.09 0.47
C LEU A 38 8.40 0.98 0.54
N MET A 39 8.55 1.65 1.68
CA MET A 39 9.65 2.54 1.97
C MET A 39 10.45 2.02 3.16
N VAL A 40 11.78 2.04 3.05
CA VAL A 40 12.72 1.69 4.12
C VAL A 40 13.67 2.86 4.31
N CYS A 41 13.73 3.40 5.52
CA CYS A 41 14.54 4.58 5.85
C CYS A 41 14.32 5.77 4.90
N GLY A 42 13.06 5.99 4.49
CA GLY A 42 12.67 7.06 3.56
C GLY A 42 12.98 6.79 2.08
N MET A 43 13.51 5.61 1.73
CA MET A 43 13.76 5.21 0.35
C MET A 43 12.74 4.17 -0.13
N VAL A 44 12.23 4.32 -1.34
CA VAL A 44 11.35 3.31 -1.95
C VAL A 44 12.16 2.07 -2.30
N VAL A 45 11.78 0.92 -1.73
CA VAL A 45 12.43 -0.38 -1.98
C VAL A 45 11.54 -1.33 -2.79
N GLY A 46 10.24 -1.05 -2.87
CA GLY A 46 9.30 -1.86 -3.63
C GLY A 46 7.98 -1.13 -3.88
N TRP A 47 7.25 -1.59 -4.89
CA TRP A 47 5.91 -1.10 -5.21
C TRP A 47 5.05 -2.23 -5.74
N ILE A 48 3.74 -2.06 -5.65
CA ILE A 48 2.76 -2.94 -6.27
C ILE A 48 1.74 -2.11 -7.05
N CYS A 49 1.36 -2.61 -8.21
CA CYS A 49 0.22 -2.14 -8.97
C CYS A 49 -0.49 -3.39 -9.50
N LYS A 50 -1.67 -3.70 -8.95
CA LYS A 50 -2.38 -4.95 -9.22
C LYS A 50 -3.87 -4.68 -9.41
N LYS A 51 -4.42 -5.23 -10.49
CA LYS A 51 -5.87 -5.22 -10.71
C LYS A 51 -6.54 -6.10 -9.65
N GLN A 52 -7.58 -5.60 -8.99
CA GLN A 52 -8.33 -6.38 -8.01
C GLN A 52 -9.02 -7.57 -8.69
N SER A 53 -9.16 -8.68 -7.97
CA SER A 53 -9.80 -9.89 -8.50
C SER A 53 -11.32 -9.73 -8.63
N SER A 54 -11.93 -9.04 -7.67
CA SER A 54 -13.35 -8.71 -7.60
C SER A 54 -13.62 -7.26 -8.00
N VAL A 55 -14.87 -6.97 -8.34
CA VAL A 55 -15.37 -5.60 -8.53
C VAL A 55 -15.75 -5.07 -7.15
N ALA A 56 -15.11 -3.98 -6.73
CA ALA A 56 -15.50 -3.27 -5.52
C ALA A 56 -16.83 -2.54 -5.75
N LEU A 57 -17.67 -2.44 -4.72
CA LEU A 57 -18.94 -1.73 -4.76
C LEU A 57 -18.83 -0.28 -4.26
N SER A 58 -17.70 0.08 -3.65
CA SER A 58 -17.41 1.43 -3.18
C SER A 58 -15.91 1.72 -3.22
N THR A 59 -15.56 3.01 -3.13
CA THR A 59 -14.17 3.44 -2.96
C THR A 59 -13.57 2.88 -1.67
N MET A 60 -14.33 2.88 -0.57
CA MET A 60 -13.88 2.32 0.71
C MET A 60 -13.50 0.84 0.60
N GLU A 61 -14.30 0.05 -0.12
CA GLU A 61 -14.00 -1.36 -0.35
C GLU A 61 -12.74 -1.52 -1.21
N ALA A 62 -12.60 -0.72 -2.27
CA ALA A 62 -11.41 -0.75 -3.11
C ALA A 62 -10.14 -0.42 -2.31
N GLU A 63 -10.18 0.61 -1.46
CA GLU A 63 -9.07 0.99 -0.57
C GLU A 63 -8.73 -0.11 0.43
N PHE A 64 -9.75 -0.74 1.02
CA PHE A 64 -9.55 -1.84 1.96
C PHE A 64 -8.88 -3.06 1.30
N VAL A 65 -9.27 -3.38 0.06
CA VAL A 65 -8.63 -4.43 -0.72
C VAL A 65 -7.20 -4.06 -1.07
N ALA A 66 -6.92 -2.80 -1.45
CA ALA A 66 -5.56 -2.35 -1.69
C ALA A 66 -4.68 -2.44 -0.45
N ALA A 67 -5.14 -1.95 0.70
CA ALA A 67 -4.42 -2.07 1.97
C ALA A 67 -4.09 -3.52 2.32
N SER A 68 -5.05 -4.43 2.13
CA SER A 68 -4.86 -5.86 2.38
C SER A 68 -3.83 -6.50 1.45
N GLN A 69 -3.89 -6.20 0.14
CA GLN A 69 -2.95 -6.72 -0.85
C GLN A 69 -1.53 -6.19 -0.61
N VAL A 70 -1.40 -4.88 -0.40
CA VAL A 70 -0.11 -4.22 -0.13
C VAL A 70 0.53 -4.81 1.12
N THR A 71 -0.24 -4.98 2.19
CA THR A 71 0.25 -5.58 3.44
C THR A 71 0.70 -7.04 3.25
N ALA A 72 -0.07 -7.84 2.51
CA ALA A 72 0.29 -9.24 2.25
C ALA A 72 1.61 -9.35 1.46
N GLU A 73 1.81 -8.51 0.45
CA GLU A 73 3.02 -8.47 -0.37
C GLU A 73 4.23 -7.98 0.43
N MET A 74 4.04 -6.96 1.28
CA MET A 74 5.07 -6.46 2.19
C MET A 74 5.52 -7.50 3.23
N LEU A 75 4.58 -8.30 3.75
CA LEU A 75 4.87 -9.37 4.70
C LEU A 75 5.42 -10.64 4.04
N GLY A 76 5.45 -10.70 2.70
CA GLY A 76 5.80 -11.92 1.96
C GLY A 76 4.76 -13.04 2.11
N ALA A 77 3.52 -12.68 2.49
CA ALA A 77 2.39 -13.58 2.61
C ALA A 77 1.54 -13.63 1.33
N SER A 78 2.00 -13.03 0.23
CA SER A 78 1.36 -13.18 -1.06
C SER A 78 1.47 -14.64 -1.50
N SER A 79 0.34 -15.36 -1.42
CA SER A 79 0.22 -16.70 -1.97
C SER A 79 0.51 -16.64 -3.47
N CYS A 80 1.43 -17.49 -3.91
CA CYS A 80 1.76 -17.80 -5.30
C CYS A 80 0.52 -18.13 -6.15
#